data_AF-A0A1H0AYD6-F1
#
_entry.id   AF-A0A1H0AYD6-F1
#
_cell.length_a   1.000
_cell.length_b   1.000
_cell.length_c   1.000
_cell.angle_alpha   90.00
_cell.angle_beta   90.00
_cell.angle_gamma   90.00
#
_symmetry.space_group_name_H-M   'P 1'
#
loop_
_entity.id
_entity.type
_entity.pdbx_description
1 polymer ?
#
loop_
_entity_poly.entity_id
_entity_poly.type
_entity_poly.pdbx_seq_one_letter_code
_entity_poly.pdbx_strand_id
1 'polypeptide(L)'
;MCRDWMISIRRACGALNFDRSTYHYTSRRADQAGLERRIREICETRVRYGYRRVHVLLEREGWATNIKRTYRIYRDLGLQLRNKTPKRRVKAKLREDRQVAIGPNDVWAMDFVHDQLATGKKQRVLATNALRLRCGGRHLLTLRAGA
;
A
#
# COMPACT_ATOMS: atom_id res chain seq x y z
N MET A 1 -41.73 -1.58 -23.58
CA MET A 1 -42.37 -2.90 -23.82
C MET A 1 -43.90 -2.81 -23.86
N CYS A 2 -44.63 -2.67 -22.75
CA CYS A 2 -46.12 -2.68 -22.80
C CYS A 2 -46.74 -1.54 -23.62
N ARG A 3 -46.10 -0.35 -23.65
CA ARG A 3 -46.53 0.79 -24.47
C ARG A 3 -46.24 0.61 -25.97
N ASP A 4 -45.11 0.00 -26.30
CA ASP A 4 -44.68 -0.19 -27.70
C ASP A 4 -45.56 -1.20 -28.44
N TRP A 5 -46.14 -2.16 -27.70
CA TRP A 5 -46.99 -3.21 -28.25
C TRP A 5 -48.50 -3.00 -28.01
N MET A 6 -48.91 -1.88 -27.38
CA MET A 6 -50.32 -1.61 -27.00
C MET A 6 -51.01 -2.74 -26.22
N ILE A 7 -50.30 -3.40 -25.30
CA ILE A 7 -50.83 -4.52 -24.50
C ILE A 7 -50.93 -4.11 -23.03
N SER A 8 -51.99 -4.57 -22.35
CA SER A 8 -52.15 -4.35 -20.92
C SER A 8 -51.07 -5.10 -20.11
N ILE A 9 -50.59 -4.50 -19.01
CA ILE A 9 -49.56 -5.10 -18.15
C ILE A 9 -49.94 -6.53 -17.71
N ARG A 10 -51.23 -6.77 -17.43
CA ARG A 10 -51.74 -8.11 -17.07
C ARG A 10 -51.50 -9.14 -18.18
N ARG A 11 -51.78 -8.77 -19.43
CA ARG A 11 -51.63 -9.66 -20.59
C ARG A 11 -50.16 -9.90 -20.93
N ALA A 12 -49.32 -8.88 -20.80
CA ALA A 12 -47.87 -9.02 -20.97
C ALA A 12 -47.23 -9.91 -19.90
N CYS A 13 -47.55 -9.68 -18.61
CA CYS A 13 -47.05 -10.51 -17.51
C CYS A 13 -47.57 -11.96 -17.57
N GLY A 14 -48.82 -12.16 -18.00
CA GLY A 14 -49.38 -13.50 -18.21
C GLY A 14 -48.70 -14.27 -19.34
N ALA A 15 -48.38 -13.60 -20.46
CA ALA A 15 -47.66 -14.23 -21.57
C ALA A 15 -46.21 -14.58 -21.23
N LEU A 16 -45.53 -13.76 -20.41
CA LEU A 16 -44.16 -13.99 -19.96
C LEU A 16 -44.05 -14.85 -18.69
N ASN A 17 -45.19 -15.27 -18.12
CA ASN A 17 -45.28 -15.99 -16.85
C ASN A 17 -44.46 -15.34 -15.71
N PHE A 18 -44.52 -14.01 -15.65
CA PHE A 18 -43.78 -13.17 -14.69
C PHE A 18 -44.74 -12.53 -13.69
N ASP A 19 -44.35 -12.45 -12.42
CA ASP A 19 -45.22 -11.85 -11.41
C ASP A 19 -45.35 -10.32 -11.59
N ARG A 20 -46.57 -9.82 -11.37
CA ARG A 20 -46.89 -8.39 -11.52
C ARG A 20 -46.14 -7.53 -10.49
N SER A 21 -45.85 -8.05 -9.31
CA SER A 21 -45.07 -7.33 -8.29
C SER A 21 -43.66 -7.01 -8.78
N THR A 22 -43.05 -7.91 -9.57
CA THR A 22 -41.71 -7.69 -10.12
C THR A 22 -41.73 -6.66 -11.24
N TYR A 23 -42.81 -6.58 -12.02
CA TYR A 23 -42.97 -5.51 -13.02
C TYR A 23 -43.10 -4.12 -12.37
N HIS A 24 -43.77 -4.02 -11.22
CA HIS A 24 -43.90 -2.77 -10.47
C HIS A 24 -42.70 -2.47 -9.57
N TYR A 25 -41.81 -3.45 -9.36
CA TYR A 25 -40.65 -3.27 -8.50
C TYR A 25 -39.69 -2.25 -9.13
N THR A 26 -39.48 -1.15 -8.42
CA THR A 26 -38.45 -0.17 -8.75
C THR A 26 -37.32 -0.30 -7.74
N SER A 27 -36.09 -0.51 -8.21
CA SER A 27 -34.93 -0.65 -7.33
C SER A 27 -34.68 0.65 -6.57
N ARG A 28 -34.76 0.61 -5.23
CA ARG A 28 -34.48 1.75 -4.35
C ARG A 28 -32.98 1.87 -4.01
N ARG A 29 -32.10 1.84 -5.02
CA ARG A 29 -30.67 2.05 -4.78
C ARG A 29 -30.42 3.54 -4.60
N ALA A 30 -29.94 3.93 -3.42
CA ALA A 30 -29.53 5.31 -3.15
C ALA A 30 -28.42 5.73 -4.11
N ASP A 31 -28.51 6.96 -4.61
CA ASP A 31 -27.69 7.51 -5.69
C ASP A 31 -26.20 7.26 -5.47
N GLN A 32 -25.65 6.29 -6.20
CA GLN A 32 -24.28 5.82 -6.01
C GLN A 32 -23.27 6.80 -6.64
N ALA A 33 -23.71 7.53 -7.66
CA ALA A 33 -22.87 8.43 -8.44
C ALA A 33 -22.33 9.61 -7.63
N GLY A 34 -23.11 10.15 -6.69
CA GLY A 34 -22.68 11.26 -5.83
C GLY A 34 -21.53 10.85 -4.89
N LEU A 35 -21.69 9.69 -4.25
CA LEU A 35 -20.69 9.15 -3.31
C LEU A 35 -19.39 8.75 -4.04
N GLU A 36 -19.50 8.14 -5.23
CA GLU A 36 -18.35 7.78 -6.06
C GLU A 36 -17.52 8.99 -6.46
N ARG A 37 -18.18 10.06 -6.92
CA ARG A 37 -17.52 11.31 -7.30
C ARG A 37 -16.77 11.91 -6.13
N ARG A 38 -17.41 11.96 -4.96
CA ARG A 38 -16.78 12.53 -3.76
C ARG A 38 -15.57 11.72 -3.30
N ILE A 39 -15.66 10.39 -3.33
CA ILE A 39 -14.53 9.50 -3.03
C ILE A 39 -13.36 9.77 -3.98
N ARG A 40 -13.64 9.95 -5.27
CA ARG A 40 -12.62 10.27 -6.28
C ARG A 40 -11.92 11.59 -5.97
N GLU A 41 -12.67 12.65 -5.69
CA GLU A 41 -12.12 13.97 -5.32
C GLU A 41 -11.18 13.90 -4.10
N ILE A 42 -11.58 13.15 -3.05
CA ILE A 42 -10.76 12.97 -1.84
C ILE A 42 -9.45 12.22 -2.18
N CYS A 43 -9.53 11.20 -3.03
CA CYS A 43 -8.38 10.41 -3.44
C CYS A 43 -7.43 11.17 -4.37
N GLU A 44 -7.95 12.04 -5.24
CA GLU A 44 -7.15 12.94 -6.08
C GLU A 44 -6.37 13.94 -5.22
N THR A 45 -7.05 14.55 -4.24
CA THR A 45 -6.41 15.52 -3.33
C THR A 45 -5.35 14.86 -2.43
N ARG A 46 -5.59 13.61 -2.00
CA ARG A 46 -4.75 12.92 -1.00
C ARG A 46 -4.49 11.46 -1.41
N VAL A 47 -3.61 11.29 -2.39
CA VAL A 47 -3.26 9.99 -3.01
C VAL A 47 -2.90 8.88 -2.02
N ARG A 48 -2.34 9.23 -0.84
CA ARG A 48 -1.86 8.23 0.13
C ARG A 48 -2.91 7.78 1.16
N TYR A 49 -4.17 8.17 0.99
CA TYR A 49 -5.23 7.79 1.92
C TYR A 49 -5.88 6.47 1.52
N GLY A 50 -5.88 5.51 2.45
CA GLY A 50 -6.64 4.26 2.32
C GLY A 50 -8.12 4.45 2.63
N TYR A 51 -8.94 3.46 2.29
CA TYR A 51 -10.40 3.48 2.44
C TYR A 51 -10.88 3.87 3.85
N ARG A 52 -10.17 3.47 4.93
CA ARG A 52 -10.51 3.83 6.31
C ARG A 52 -10.43 5.35 6.56
N ARG A 53 -9.41 6.01 6.00
CA ARG A 53 -9.25 7.47 6.14
C ARG A 53 -10.27 8.23 5.30
N VAL A 54 -10.56 7.73 4.10
CA VAL A 54 -11.61 8.28 3.23
C VAL A 54 -12.97 8.18 3.92
N HIS A 55 -13.28 7.06 4.58
CA HIS A 55 -14.53 6.88 5.32
C HIS A 55 -14.69 7.89 6.46
N VAL A 56 -13.66 8.12 7.28
CA VAL A 56 -13.71 9.13 8.35
C VAL A 56 -13.90 10.54 7.78
N LEU A 57 -13.33 10.85 6.62
CA LEU A 57 -13.56 12.13 5.94
C LEU A 57 -15.01 12.28 5.47
N LEU A 58 -15.56 11.22 4.88
CA LEU A 58 -16.96 11.20 4.47
C LEU A 58 -17.91 11.37 5.67
N GLU A 59 -17.63 10.74 6.81
CA GLU A 59 -18.42 10.91 8.03
C GLU A 59 -18.36 12.36 8.54
N ARG A 60 -17.19 12.99 8.50
CA ARG A 60 -17.03 14.41 8.88
C ARG A 60 -17.77 15.36 7.95
N GLU A 61 -17.91 15.00 6.68
CA GLU A 61 -18.69 15.73 5.68
C GLU A 61 -20.19 15.44 5.78
N GLY A 62 -20.64 14.61 6.73
CA GLY A 62 -22.04 14.31 6.98
C GLY A 62 -22.61 13.15 6.15
N TRP A 63 -21.76 12.40 5.41
CA TRP A 63 -22.20 11.23 4.67
C TRP A 63 -22.39 10.04 5.61
N ALA A 64 -23.64 9.72 5.95
CA ALA A 64 -24.02 8.54 6.74
C ALA A 64 -23.87 7.22 5.92
N THR A 65 -22.63 6.88 5.55
CA THR A 65 -22.32 5.71 4.71
C THR A 65 -21.69 4.61 5.55
N ASN A 66 -22.17 3.37 5.44
CA ASN A 66 -21.53 2.22 6.09
C ASN A 66 -20.10 2.00 5.54
N ILE A 67 -19.13 1.72 6.43
CA ILE A 67 -17.73 1.43 6.06
C ILE A 67 -17.60 0.35 4.96
N LYS A 68 -18.47 -0.66 4.96
CA LYS A 68 -18.48 -1.74 3.95
C LYS A 68 -18.86 -1.20 2.57
N ARG A 69 -19.78 -0.24 2.50
CA ARG A 69 -20.20 0.41 1.25
C ARG A 69 -19.07 1.25 0.68
N THR A 70 -18.41 2.05 1.53
CA THR A 70 -17.22 2.83 1.14
C THR A 70 -16.10 1.92 0.63
N TYR A 71 -15.84 0.79 1.30
CA TYR A 71 -14.84 -0.18 0.87
C TYR A 71 -15.15 -0.80 -0.49
N ARG A 72 -16.41 -1.19 -0.74
CA ARG A 72 -16.84 -1.74 -2.04
C ARG A 72 -16.59 -0.75 -3.16
N ILE A 73 -17.10 0.47 -3.03
CA ILE A 73 -16.92 1.52 -4.03
C ILE A 73 -15.44 1.82 -4.25
N TYR A 74 -14.66 1.92 -3.17
CA TYR A 74 -13.21 2.16 -3.26
C TYR A 74 -12.46 1.05 -4.01
N ARG A 75 -12.88 -0.21 -3.83
CA ARG A 75 -12.34 -1.36 -4.55
C ARG A 75 -12.77 -1.34 -6.02
N ASP A 76 -14.04 -1.06 -6.29
CA ASP A 76 -14.60 -1.03 -7.64
C ASP A 76 -13.99 0.12 -8.48
N LEU A 77 -13.59 1.22 -7.83
CA LEU A 77 -12.82 2.32 -8.43
C LEU A 77 -11.33 2.02 -8.61
N GLY A 78 -10.83 0.86 -8.15
CA GLY A 78 -9.42 0.48 -8.30
C GLY A 78 -8.42 1.31 -7.48
N LEU A 79 -8.88 2.03 -6.45
CA LEU A 79 -8.08 2.99 -5.68
C LEU A 79 -7.16 2.34 -4.64
N GLN A 80 -6.96 1.02 -4.69
CA GLN A 80 -6.16 0.30 -3.70
C GLN A 80 -4.70 0.74 -3.74
N LEU A 81 -4.24 1.30 -2.62
CA LEU A 81 -2.83 1.63 -2.45
C LEU A 81 -1.98 0.37 -2.55
N ARG A 82 -1.09 0.37 -3.54
CA ARG A 82 -0.07 -0.67 -3.68
C ARG A 82 1.00 -0.49 -2.62
N ASN A 83 1.07 -1.42 -1.67
CA ASN A 83 2.11 -1.47 -0.63
C ASN A 83 3.45 -1.93 -1.23
N LYS A 84 4.06 -1.09 -2.07
CA LYS A 84 5.47 -1.21 -2.43
C LYS A 84 6.23 -0.10 -1.73
N THR A 85 6.48 -0.28 -0.44
CA THR A 85 7.52 0.51 0.22
C THR A 85 8.85 0.16 -0.45
N PRO A 86 9.62 1.15 -0.94
CA PRO A 86 10.96 0.86 -1.42
C PRO A 86 11.75 0.26 -0.26
N LYS A 87 12.22 -0.99 -0.42
CA LYS A 87 13.05 -1.71 0.56
C LYS A 87 14.33 -0.94 0.91
N ARG A 88 14.74 -0.01 0.05
CA ARG A 88 15.94 0.80 0.20
C ARG A 88 15.60 2.13 0.88
N ARG A 89 16.05 2.31 2.12
CA ARG A 89 16.13 3.62 2.77
C ARG A 89 17.17 4.46 2.02
N VAL A 90 16.76 5.11 0.93
CA VAL A 90 17.59 6.09 0.19
C VAL A 90 17.64 7.38 1.03
N LYS A 91 18.33 7.32 2.16
CA LYS A 91 18.79 8.47 2.94
C LYS A 91 20.29 8.38 3.23
N ALA A 92 21.03 7.62 2.43
CA ALA A 92 22.45 7.91 2.28
C ALA A 92 22.52 9.16 1.40
N LYS A 93 22.67 10.33 2.01
CA LYS A 93 23.36 11.44 1.34
C LYS A 93 24.58 10.84 0.63
N LEU A 94 24.93 11.33 -0.57
CA LEU A 94 26.25 11.10 -1.14
C LEU A 94 27.25 11.43 -0.03
N ARG A 95 27.78 10.40 0.63
CA ARG A 95 29.02 10.55 1.37
C ARG A 95 30.07 10.54 0.28
N GLU A 96 30.97 11.50 0.32
CA GLU A 96 32.16 11.45 -0.51
C GLU A 96 32.79 10.06 -0.36
N ASP A 97 33.23 9.50 -1.48
CA ASP A 97 33.84 8.17 -1.48
C ASP A 97 35.02 8.18 -0.50
N ARG A 98 35.12 7.11 0.31
CA ARG A 98 36.18 6.99 1.31
C ARG A 98 37.54 7.13 0.64
N GLN A 99 38.41 7.98 1.19
CA GLN A 99 39.80 8.07 0.75
C GLN A 99 40.50 6.72 0.93
N VAL A 100 41.34 6.36 -0.04
CA VAL A 100 42.17 5.16 0.02
C VAL A 100 43.27 5.40 1.04
N ALA A 101 43.44 4.50 2.01
CA ALA A 101 44.55 4.58 2.97
C ALA A 101 45.89 4.49 2.21
N ILE A 102 46.90 5.28 2.61
CA ILE A 102 48.24 5.30 2.01
C ILE A 102 49.24 4.61 2.94
N GLY A 103 49.04 4.72 4.25
CA GLY A 103 49.82 4.08 5.30
C GLY A 103 48.97 3.47 6.42
N PRO A 104 49.61 2.74 7.35
CA PRO A 104 48.95 2.29 8.58
C PRO A 104 48.49 3.50 9.41
N ASN A 105 47.31 3.38 10.04
CA ASN A 105 46.62 4.43 10.81
C ASN A 105 45.99 5.60 10.02
N ASP A 106 45.96 5.56 8.69
CA ASP A 106 45.34 6.64 7.90
C ASP A 106 43.80 6.65 7.91
N VAL A 107 43.17 5.46 7.90
CA VAL A 107 41.71 5.34 7.80
C VAL A 107 41.17 4.42 8.88
N TRP A 108 40.30 4.97 9.73
CA TRP A 108 39.68 4.25 10.84
C TRP A 108 38.20 4.06 10.52
N ALA A 109 37.73 2.83 10.62
CA ALA A 109 36.32 2.50 10.50
C ALA A 109 35.74 2.31 11.90
N MET A 110 34.70 3.07 12.23
CA MET A 110 33.88 2.80 13.40
C MET A 110 32.63 2.04 12.96
N ASP A 111 32.40 0.87 13.54
CA ASP A 111 31.20 0.08 13.35
C ASP A 111 30.56 -0.33 14.69
N PHE A 112 29.24 -0.55 14.67
CA PHE A 112 28.53 -1.08 15.82
C PHE A 112 28.47 -2.59 15.68
N VAL A 113 29.18 -3.29 16.56
CA VAL A 113 29.07 -4.74 16.67
C VAL A 113 27.93 -5.07 17.62
N HIS A 114 27.06 -5.97 17.17
CA HIS A 114 25.99 -6.51 17.99
C HIS A 114 26.40 -7.88 18.47
N ASP A 115 26.37 -8.08 19.78
CA ASP A 115 26.59 -9.39 20.39
C ASP A 115 25.49 -9.69 21.42
N GLN A 116 25.24 -10.98 21.63
CA GLN A 116 24.28 -11.47 22.61
C GLN A 116 25.02 -12.28 23.66
N LEU A 117 25.00 -11.80 24.90
CA LEU A 117 25.56 -12.52 26.03
C LEU A 117 24.78 -13.82 26.26
N ALA A 118 25.43 -14.84 26.83
CA ALA A 118 24.80 -16.13 27.15
C ALA A 118 23.53 -16.00 28.04
N THR A 119 23.40 -14.89 28.76
CA THR A 119 22.21 -14.53 29.57
C THR A 119 21.08 -13.90 28.75
N GLY A 120 21.19 -13.83 27.43
CA GLY A 120 20.19 -13.31 26.50
C GLY A 120 20.20 -11.77 26.32
N LYS A 121 20.99 -11.04 27.11
CA LYS A 121 21.09 -9.57 27.02
C LYS A 121 21.85 -9.17 25.75
N LYS A 122 21.19 -8.40 24.89
CA LYS A 122 21.77 -7.86 23.65
C LYS A 122 22.55 -6.59 23.95
N GLN A 123 23.82 -6.55 23.56
CA GLN A 123 24.66 -5.37 23.70
C GLN A 123 25.10 -4.86 22.33
N ARG A 124 25.32 -3.55 22.27
CA ARG A 124 25.86 -2.86 21.10
C ARG A 124 27.16 -2.20 21.55
N VAL A 125 28.26 -2.65 20.98
CA VAL A 125 29.59 -2.11 21.28
C VAL A 125 30.06 -1.33 20.07
N LEU A 126 30.58 -0.12 20.31
CA LEU A 126 31.27 0.64 19.29
C LEU A 126 32.69 0.06 19.15
N ALA A 127 33.00 -0.52 18.00
CA ALA A 127 34.32 -1.00 17.67
C ALA A 127 35.00 -0.01 16.70
N THR A 128 36.27 0.29 16.97
CA THR A 128 37.11 1.10 16.08
C THR A 128 38.15 0.19 15.46
N ASN A 129 38.05 -0.04 14.16
CA ASN A 129 38.91 -0.94 13.41
C ASN A 129 39.80 -0.13 12.47
N ALA A 130 41.13 -0.35 12.54
CA ALA A 130 42.04 0.19 11.55
C ALA A 130 41.86 -0.56 10.21
N LEU A 131 41.55 0.17 9.13
CA LEU A 131 41.48 -0.42 7.80
C LEU A 131 42.89 -0.80 7.35
N ARG A 132 43.22 -2.08 7.48
CA ARG A 132 44.53 -2.62 7.06
C ARG A 132 44.60 -2.60 5.53
N LEU A 133 45.68 -1.99 5.01
CA LEU A 133 46.04 -2.07 3.60
C LEU A 133 46.23 -3.53 3.21
N ARG A 134 45.30 -4.10 2.44
CA ARG A 134 45.59 -5.30 1.65
C ARG A 134 46.41 -4.83 0.45
N CYS A 135 47.73 -4.87 0.60
CA CYS A 135 48.65 -4.79 -0.54
C CYS A 135 48.36 -6.00 -1.47
N GLY A 136 48.29 -5.75 -2.78
CA GLY A 136 47.61 -6.59 -3.76
C GLY A 136 48.15 -8.01 -3.92
N GLY A 137 47.22 -8.93 -4.21
CA GLY A 137 47.49 -10.28 -4.69
C GLY A 137 46.19 -10.91 -5.16
N ARG A 138 46.07 -11.18 -6.46
CA ARG A 138 44.94 -11.89 -7.07
C ARG A 138 44.71 -13.20 -6.34
N HIS A 139 43.60 -13.34 -5.63
CA HIS A 139 42.92 -14.61 -5.44
C HIS A 139 41.44 -14.34 -5.15
N LEU A 140 40.58 -14.77 -6.09
CA LEU A 140 39.18 -15.05 -5.78
C LEU A 140 39.18 -16.07 -4.65
N LEU A 141 38.86 -15.63 -3.43
CA LEU A 141 38.38 -16.50 -2.39
C LEU A 141 36.94 -16.10 -2.11
N THR A 142 36.05 -16.84 -2.76
CA THR A 142 34.67 -17.06 -2.34
C THR A 142 34.65 -17.33 -0.83
N LEU A 143 34.15 -16.37 -0.06
CA LEU A 143 33.74 -16.62 1.32
C LEU A 143 32.46 -17.46 1.26
N ARG A 144 32.64 -18.79 1.27
CA ARG A 144 31.64 -19.73 1.77
C ARG A 144 31.40 -19.37 3.24
N ALA A 145 30.21 -18.86 3.54
CA ALA A 145 29.64 -18.95 4.87
C ALA A 145 29.16 -20.40 5.04
N GLY A 146 29.81 -21.16 5.93
CA GLY A 146 29.39 -22.49 6.35
C GLY A 146 28.72 -22.42 7.72
N ALA A 147 27.56 -23.08 7.79
CA ALA A 147 26.79 -23.59 8.94
C ALA A 147 26.62 -22.70 10.18
#